data_AF-A0A2J6GZY4-F1
#
_entry.id   AF-A0A2J6GZY4-F1
#
_cell.length_a   1.000
_cell.length_b   1.000
_cell.length_c   1.000
_cell.angle_alpha   90.00
_cell.angle_beta   90.00
_cell.angle_gamma   90.00
#
_symmetry.space_group_name_H-M   'P 1'
#
loop_
_entity.id
_entity.type
_entity.pdbx_description
1 polymer ?
#
loop_
_entity_poly.entity_id
_entity_poly.type
_entity_poly.pdbx_seq_one_letter_code
_entity_poly.pdbx_strand_id
1 'polypeptide(L)'
;MNKLIQEILLGFLEIFKSPAKDWSVFWLLAPIFLFWIILEIYFDKHKKEALGWNTALGNGLSLFWVTISCLKFIFALMMSHDITTSFGTEVFWRMVAIFFIFTYSIFIIWVSFKHNIKDKYFYPIASPTPIYYLSAVIVLLAYGVLNFSWIIIFDLFILYWVILGLELLIRRYVPEDDTSSENDTLSGGSGVDSFGSPSYGSPTSSSFDSQASTPSTISNNNPFASNNPTSNTSNDDPFKF
;
A
#
# COMPACT_ATOMS: atom_id res chain seq x y z
N MET A 1 43.89 8.00 4.35
CA MET A 1 42.50 7.65 3.96
C MET A 1 41.98 8.77 3.07
N ASN A 2 41.36 8.46 1.92
CA ASN A 2 40.89 9.50 1.00
C ASN A 2 39.78 10.33 1.67
N LYS A 3 39.85 11.67 1.53
CA LYS A 3 38.85 12.61 2.10
C LYS A 3 37.41 12.23 1.74
N LEU A 4 37.20 11.82 0.49
CA LEU A 4 35.91 11.34 0.00
C LEU A 4 35.38 10.11 0.76
N ILE A 5 36.25 9.15 1.11
CA ILE A 5 35.86 7.97 1.89
C ILE A 5 35.44 8.37 3.32
N GLN A 6 36.10 9.37 3.91
CA GLN A 6 35.72 9.90 5.22
C GLN A 6 34.34 10.58 5.18
N GLU A 7 34.09 11.40 4.16
CA GLU A 7 32.80 12.09 3.99
C GLU A 7 31.65 11.10 3.82
N ILE A 8 31.82 10.07 2.97
CA ILE A 8 30.85 8.97 2.79
C ILE A 8 30.61 8.23 4.11
N LEU A 9 31.66 7.86 4.84
CA LEU A 9 31.50 7.12 6.10
C LEU A 9 30.78 7.95 7.16
N LEU A 10 31.03 9.27 7.20
CA LEU A 10 30.31 10.19 8.08
C LEU A 10 28.84 10.34 7.68
N GLY A 11 28.53 10.41 6.38
CA GLY A 11 27.15 10.50 5.92
C GLY A 11 26.35 9.23 6.21
N PHE A 12 26.93 8.03 6.02
CA PHE A 12 26.34 6.77 6.50
C PHE A 12 26.07 6.79 8.01
N LEU A 13 27.06 7.21 8.81
CA LEU A 13 26.91 7.29 10.25
C LEU A 13 25.81 8.27 10.65
N GLU A 14 25.66 9.38 9.93
CA GLU A 14 24.58 10.34 10.11
C GLU A 14 23.21 9.71 9.79
N ILE A 15 23.07 8.97 8.68
CA ILE A 15 21.83 8.28 8.32
C ILE A 15 21.42 7.28 9.42
N PHE A 16 22.35 6.45 9.91
CA PHE A 16 22.04 5.46 10.95
C PHE A 16 21.71 6.10 12.31
N LYS A 17 22.36 7.21 12.65
CA LYS A 17 22.08 7.93 13.91
C LYS A 17 20.84 8.82 13.84
N SER A 18 20.36 9.12 12.63
CA SER A 18 19.25 10.05 12.41
C SER A 18 18.00 9.66 13.20
N PRO A 19 17.41 8.46 13.06
CA PRO A 19 16.20 8.09 13.81
C PRO A 19 16.30 8.31 15.33
N ALA A 20 17.50 8.19 15.92
CA ALA A 20 17.73 8.37 17.35
C ALA A 20 17.77 9.82 17.83
N LYS A 21 17.80 10.81 16.93
CA LYS A 21 17.81 12.24 17.31
C LYS A 21 16.46 12.73 17.83
N ASP A 22 15.35 12.15 17.35
CA ASP A 22 14.00 12.51 17.77
C ASP A 22 13.11 11.26 17.88
N TRP A 23 12.62 11.01 19.10
CA TRP A 23 11.76 9.86 19.39
C TRP A 23 10.39 9.94 18.69
N SER A 24 9.93 11.15 18.33
CA SER A 24 8.67 11.35 17.63
C SER A 24 8.65 10.65 16.25
N VAL A 25 9.82 10.57 15.62
CA VAL A 25 10.04 10.00 14.29
C VAL A 25 9.81 8.49 14.29
N PHE A 26 10.15 7.82 15.40
CA PHE A 26 9.95 6.37 15.54
C PHE A 26 8.48 5.97 15.47
N TRP A 27 7.56 6.83 15.89
CA TRP A 27 6.12 6.54 15.77
C TRP A 27 5.65 6.43 14.34
N LEU A 28 6.32 7.12 13.41
CA LEU A 28 6.03 7.04 11.99
C LEU A 28 6.86 5.95 11.29
N LEU A 29 8.11 5.76 11.69
CA LEU A 29 9.00 4.73 11.13
C LEU A 29 8.62 3.30 11.55
N ALA A 30 8.15 3.09 12.77
CA ALA A 30 7.81 1.75 13.28
C ALA A 30 6.78 1.02 12.40
N PRO A 31 5.61 1.61 12.04
CA PRO A 31 4.68 0.95 11.13
C PRO A 31 5.26 0.77 9.72
N ILE A 32 6.07 1.70 9.22
CA ILE A 32 6.74 1.59 7.91
C ILE A 32 7.66 0.36 7.89
N PHE A 33 8.53 0.20 8.88
CA PHE A 33 9.43 -0.96 8.98
C PHE A 33 8.66 -2.26 9.21
N LEU A 34 7.61 -2.23 10.02
CA LEU A 34 6.76 -3.40 10.24
C LEU A 34 6.13 -3.89 8.93
N PHE A 35 5.51 -2.99 8.16
CA PHE A 35 4.93 -3.34 6.86
C PHE A 35 5.98 -3.81 5.86
N TRP A 36 7.14 -3.15 5.84
CA TRP A 36 8.24 -3.54 4.97
C TRP A 36 8.69 -4.97 5.25
N ILE A 37 9.00 -5.29 6.51
CA ILE A 37 9.47 -6.63 6.91
C ILE A 37 8.40 -7.69 6.64
N ILE A 38 7.14 -7.42 7.00
CA ILE A 38 6.04 -8.38 6.78
C ILE A 38 5.87 -8.67 5.29
N LEU A 39 5.87 -7.65 4.44
CA LEU A 39 5.68 -7.83 3.00
C LEU A 39 6.87 -8.52 2.34
N GLU A 40 8.10 -8.22 2.75
CA GLU A 40 9.27 -8.96 2.24
C GLU A 40 9.21 -10.43 2.62
N ILE A 41 8.90 -10.76 3.88
CA ILE A 41 8.75 -12.16 4.31
C ILE A 41 7.60 -12.84 3.56
N TYR A 42 6.48 -12.14 3.37
CA TYR A 42 5.33 -12.67 2.63
C TYR A 42 5.70 -13.00 1.19
N PHE A 43 6.32 -12.08 0.45
CA PHE A 43 6.72 -12.34 -0.94
C PHE A 43 7.84 -13.36 -1.08
N ASP A 44 8.74 -13.48 -0.10
CA ASP A 44 9.76 -14.52 -0.09
C ASP A 44 9.16 -15.92 0.14
N LYS A 45 8.10 -16.03 0.96
CA LYS A 45 7.38 -17.29 1.15
C LYS A 45 6.52 -17.67 -0.06
N HIS A 46 5.96 -16.68 -0.75
CA HIS A 46 5.03 -16.86 -1.86
C HIS A 46 5.68 -16.55 -3.22
N LYS A 47 6.90 -17.05 -3.50
CA LYS A 47 7.67 -16.73 -4.74
C LYS A 47 6.93 -17.03 -6.05
N LYS A 48 5.96 -17.95 -6.03
CA LYS A 48 5.14 -18.32 -7.19
C LYS A 48 4.05 -17.28 -7.49
N GLU A 49 3.72 -16.42 -6.53
CA GLU A 49 2.74 -15.35 -6.68
C GLU A 49 3.44 -14.10 -7.22
N ALA A 50 3.09 -13.70 -8.45
CA ALA A 50 3.53 -12.43 -8.98
C ALA A 50 2.90 -11.29 -8.16
N LEU A 51 3.65 -10.19 -7.97
CA LEU A 51 3.16 -8.99 -7.30
C LEU A 51 1.88 -8.48 -7.98
N GLY A 52 0.72 -8.64 -7.34
CA GLY A 52 -0.55 -8.26 -7.95
C GLY A 52 -0.74 -6.74 -8.00
N TRP A 53 -1.62 -6.29 -8.91
CA TRP A 53 -2.04 -4.89 -9.00
C TRP A 53 -2.60 -4.34 -7.68
N ASN A 54 -3.30 -5.18 -6.90
CA ASN A 54 -3.80 -4.80 -5.57
C ASN A 54 -2.66 -4.52 -4.58
N THR A 55 -1.57 -5.28 -4.63
CA THR A 55 -0.40 -5.03 -3.79
C THR A 55 0.32 -3.76 -4.23
N ALA A 56 0.52 -3.57 -5.54
CA ALA A 56 1.12 -2.34 -6.07
C ALA A 56 0.31 -1.10 -5.66
N LEU A 57 -1.02 -1.18 -5.75
CA LEU A 57 -1.93 -0.14 -5.30
C LEU A 57 -1.81 0.12 -3.78
N GLY A 58 -1.80 -0.94 -2.97
CA GLY A 58 -1.64 -0.84 -1.51
C GLY A 58 -0.30 -0.21 -1.09
N ASN A 59 0.78 -0.58 -1.78
CA ASN A 59 2.10 0.03 -1.59
C ASN A 59 2.08 1.52 -1.97
N GLY A 60 1.49 1.87 -3.11
CA GLY A 60 1.29 3.26 -3.54
C GLY A 60 0.49 4.09 -2.53
N LEU A 61 -0.63 3.55 -2.02
CA LEU A 61 -1.45 4.19 -0.98
C LEU A 61 -0.69 4.37 0.34
N SER A 62 0.16 3.40 0.71
CA SER A 62 1.01 3.49 1.90
C SER A 62 1.98 4.66 1.78
N LEU A 63 2.69 4.79 0.66
CA LEU A 63 3.61 5.91 0.41
C LEU A 63 2.86 7.25 0.33
N PHE A 64 1.68 7.27 -0.27
CA PHE A 64 0.81 8.46 -0.33
C PHE A 64 0.42 8.93 1.08
N TRP A 65 0.04 8.01 1.97
CA TRP A 65 -0.27 8.35 3.36
C TRP A 65 0.94 8.92 4.13
N VAL A 66 2.13 8.30 3.95
CA VAL A 66 3.37 8.80 4.57
C VAL A 66 3.71 10.20 4.08
N THR A 67 3.64 10.44 2.76
CA THR A 67 3.96 11.75 2.17
C THR A 67 2.97 12.83 2.59
N ILE A 68 1.66 12.54 2.68
CA ILE A 68 0.67 13.47 3.26
C ILE A 68 1.03 13.81 4.72
N SER A 69 1.41 12.80 5.51
CA SER A 69 1.78 13.01 6.91
C SER A 69 3.02 13.92 7.04
N CYS A 70 4.00 13.73 6.16
CA CYS A 70 5.20 14.57 6.06
C CYS A 70 4.88 16.00 5.59
N LEU A 71 4.01 16.16 4.57
CA LEU A 71 3.55 17.47 4.11
C LEU A 71 2.84 18.24 5.22
N LYS A 72 1.93 17.58 5.95
CA LYS A 72 1.24 18.17 7.10
C LYS A 72 2.24 18.69 8.14
N PHE A 73 3.27 17.90 8.45
CA PHE A 73 4.32 18.28 9.39
C PHE A 73 5.10 19.51 8.91
N ILE A 74 5.58 19.52 7.66
CA ILE A 74 6.31 20.68 7.10
C ILE A 74 5.44 21.94 7.06
N PHE A 75 4.16 21.83 6.66
CA PHE A 75 3.27 22.99 6.66
C PHE A 75 3.00 23.53 8.06
N ALA A 76 2.87 22.67 9.07
CA ALA A 76 2.74 23.10 10.46
C ALA A 76 4.00 23.85 10.93
N LEU A 77 5.19 23.36 10.58
CA LEU A 77 6.46 24.00 10.89
C LEU A 77 6.61 25.36 10.17
N MET A 78 6.14 25.46 8.94
CA MET A 78 6.16 26.71 8.16
C MET A 78 5.21 27.77 8.75
N MET A 79 4.07 27.36 9.31
CA MET A 79 3.11 28.28 9.94
C MET A 79 3.53 28.73 11.33
N SER A 80 4.29 27.92 12.07
CA SER A 80 4.69 28.23 13.46
C SER A 80 5.88 29.18 13.56
N HIS A 81 6.72 29.28 12.53
CA HIS A 81 7.91 30.12 12.54
C HIS A 81 7.73 31.41 11.74
N ASP A 82 8.06 32.55 12.35
CA ASP A 82 8.21 33.83 11.65
C ASP A 82 9.28 33.66 10.54
N ILE A 83 8.84 33.86 9.30
CA ILE A 83 9.49 33.49 8.03
C ILE A 83 10.88 34.15 7.77
N THR A 84 11.42 34.93 8.69
CA THR A 84 12.23 36.08 8.29
C THR A 84 13.75 35.92 8.17
N THR A 85 14.44 34.84 8.60
CA THR A 85 15.93 34.92 8.54
C THR A 85 16.79 33.71 8.14
N SER A 86 16.44 32.45 8.37
CA SER A 86 17.35 31.34 7.96
C SER A 86 16.65 30.05 7.55
N PHE A 87 15.32 30.05 7.52
CA PHE A 87 14.51 28.85 7.28
C PHE A 87 14.24 28.56 5.79
N GLY A 88 14.43 29.53 4.92
CA GLY A 88 13.95 29.47 3.53
C GLY A 88 14.53 28.31 2.72
N THR A 89 15.86 28.21 2.62
CA THR A 89 16.48 27.32 1.62
C THR A 89 16.40 25.84 2.00
N GLU A 90 16.73 25.48 3.24
CA GLU A 90 16.71 24.09 3.72
C GLU A 90 15.29 23.50 3.69
N VAL A 91 14.31 24.22 4.24
CA VAL A 91 12.91 23.74 4.28
C VAL A 91 12.31 23.69 2.88
N PHE A 92 12.67 24.63 2.01
CA PHE A 92 12.25 24.59 0.60
C PHE A 92 12.72 23.32 -0.10
N TRP A 93 13.99 22.93 0.04
CA TRP A 93 14.51 21.70 -0.58
C TRP A 93 13.85 20.44 -0.01
N ARG A 94 13.58 20.40 1.29
CA ARG A 94 12.82 19.30 1.92
C ARG A 94 11.40 19.22 1.36
N MET A 95 10.72 20.34 1.22
CA MET A 95 9.38 20.41 0.63
C MET A 95 9.38 19.93 -0.83
N VAL A 96 10.36 20.35 -1.64
CA VAL A 96 10.52 19.89 -3.04
C VAL A 96 10.72 18.37 -3.09
N ALA A 97 11.58 17.82 -2.23
CA ALA A 97 11.81 16.38 -2.15
C ALA A 97 10.52 15.62 -1.76
N ILE A 98 9.77 16.10 -0.75
CA ILE A 98 8.49 15.50 -0.36
C ILE A 98 7.48 15.57 -1.50
N PHE A 99 7.39 16.70 -2.19
CA PHE A 99 6.47 16.87 -3.31
C PHE A 99 6.80 15.93 -4.49
N PHE A 100 8.09 15.70 -4.75
CA PHE A 100 8.53 14.73 -5.75
C PHE A 100 8.08 13.30 -5.40
N ILE A 101 8.30 12.86 -4.15
CA ILE A 101 7.86 11.53 -3.68
C ILE A 101 6.33 11.43 -3.60
N PHE A 102 5.64 12.50 -3.26
CA PHE A 102 4.18 12.58 -3.29
C PHE A 102 3.64 12.37 -4.71
N THR A 103 4.21 13.06 -5.71
CA THR A 103 3.83 12.88 -7.12
C THR A 103 4.12 11.47 -7.60
N TYR A 104 5.24 10.89 -7.17
CA TYR A 104 5.57 9.50 -7.44
C TYR A 104 4.53 8.53 -6.84
N SER A 105 4.05 8.76 -5.62
CA SER A 105 2.99 7.93 -5.03
C SER A 105 1.67 7.99 -5.81
N ILE A 106 1.28 9.17 -6.29
CA ILE A 106 0.12 9.36 -7.17
C ILE A 106 0.32 8.62 -8.49
N PHE A 107 1.53 8.68 -9.05
CA PHE A 107 1.87 7.94 -10.27
C PHE A 107 1.69 6.43 -10.08
N ILE A 108 2.19 5.85 -8.98
CA ILE A 108 2.00 4.42 -8.68
C ILE A 108 0.52 4.07 -8.56
N ILE A 109 -0.26 4.87 -7.82
CA ILE A 109 -1.71 4.66 -7.66
C ILE A 109 -2.42 4.72 -9.02
N TRP A 110 -2.14 5.74 -9.83
CA TRP A 110 -2.76 5.93 -11.14
C TRP A 110 -2.46 4.77 -12.10
N VAL A 111 -1.19 4.34 -12.19
CA VAL A 111 -0.82 3.19 -13.02
C VAL A 111 -1.48 1.91 -12.50
N SER A 112 -1.53 1.73 -11.17
CA SER A 112 -2.14 0.56 -10.55
C SER A 112 -3.65 0.48 -10.79
N PHE A 113 -4.35 1.60 -10.95
CA PHE A 113 -5.77 1.60 -11.33
C PHE A 113 -6.00 1.35 -12.81
N LYS A 114 -5.11 1.85 -13.68
CA LYS A 114 -5.30 1.78 -15.14
C LYS A 114 -4.78 0.50 -15.77
N HIS A 115 -3.88 -0.23 -15.10
CA HIS A 115 -3.24 -1.44 -15.63
C HIS A 115 -2.60 -1.24 -17.03
N ASN A 116 -2.20 -0.01 -17.38
CA ASN A 116 -1.76 0.33 -18.74
C ASN A 116 -0.26 0.05 -18.99
N ILE A 117 0.50 -0.26 -17.94
CA ILE A 117 1.95 -0.53 -18.05
C ILE A 117 2.17 -2.03 -17.88
N LYS A 118 3.11 -2.59 -18.66
CA LYS A 118 3.48 -4.01 -18.54
C LYS A 118 4.06 -4.30 -17.15
N ASP A 119 3.54 -5.35 -16.53
CA ASP A 119 3.90 -5.90 -15.22
C ASP A 119 5.42 -5.96 -15.00
N LYS A 120 6.18 -6.45 -15.99
CA LYS A 120 7.64 -6.60 -15.93
C LYS A 120 8.40 -5.31 -15.57
N TYR A 121 7.90 -4.15 -16.00
CA TYR A 121 8.56 -2.86 -15.74
C TYR A 121 7.97 -2.14 -14.54
N PHE A 122 6.68 -2.34 -14.27
CA PHE A 122 5.99 -1.63 -13.21
C PHE A 122 6.23 -2.25 -11.83
N TYR A 123 6.21 -3.58 -11.73
CA TYR A 123 6.31 -4.26 -10.43
C TYR A 123 7.62 -4.03 -9.68
N PRO A 124 8.80 -3.93 -10.34
CA PRO A 124 10.03 -3.56 -9.63
C PRO A 124 9.93 -2.18 -8.97
N ILE A 125 9.23 -1.23 -9.60
CA ILE A 125 9.08 0.15 -9.14
C ILE A 125 8.05 0.25 -8.01
N ALA A 126 6.97 -0.54 -8.10
CA ALA A 126 5.90 -0.61 -7.10
C ALA A 126 6.12 -1.70 -6.02
N SER A 127 7.29 -2.33 -5.99
CA SER A 127 7.63 -3.37 -5.01
C SER A 127 7.75 -2.79 -3.60
N PRO A 128 7.63 -3.61 -2.54
CA PRO A 128 7.74 -3.13 -1.16
C PRO A 128 9.06 -2.39 -0.91
N THR A 129 10.21 -2.93 -1.32
CA THR A 129 11.54 -2.33 -1.10
C THR A 129 11.63 -0.84 -1.45
N PRO A 130 11.47 -0.38 -2.71
CA PRO A 130 11.56 1.04 -3.04
C PRO A 130 10.52 1.88 -2.31
N ILE A 131 9.30 1.37 -2.13
CA ILE A 131 8.18 2.12 -1.53
C ILE A 131 8.45 2.40 -0.06
N TYR A 132 8.80 1.38 0.72
CA TYR A 132 9.07 1.53 2.15
C TYR A 132 10.43 2.17 2.42
N TYR A 133 11.43 1.94 1.56
CA TYR A 133 12.70 2.66 1.60
C TYR A 133 12.50 4.18 1.43
N LEU A 134 11.82 4.60 0.35
CA LEU A 134 11.52 6.01 0.11
C LEU A 134 10.64 6.60 1.21
N SER A 135 9.71 5.82 1.76
CA SER A 135 8.90 6.22 2.92
C SER A 135 9.78 6.53 4.14
N ALA A 136 10.75 5.66 4.48
CA ALA A 136 11.64 5.90 5.61
C ALA A 136 12.54 7.13 5.39
N VAL A 137 13.12 7.26 4.19
CA VAL A 137 13.96 8.41 3.82
C VAL A 137 13.17 9.71 3.92
N ILE A 138 11.93 9.74 3.40
CA ILE A 138 11.16 10.97 3.38
C ILE A 138 10.70 11.40 4.77
N VAL A 139 10.43 10.45 5.67
CA VAL A 139 10.17 10.74 7.08
C VAL A 139 11.38 11.38 7.75
N LEU A 140 12.58 10.82 7.57
CA LEU A 140 13.80 11.39 8.14
C LEU A 140 14.08 12.80 7.63
N LEU A 141 13.82 13.04 6.35
CA LEU A 141 13.99 14.35 5.73
C LEU A 141 12.94 15.36 6.22
N ALA A 142 11.67 14.95 6.30
CA ALA A 142 10.57 15.83 6.69
C ALA A 142 10.71 16.34 8.13
N TYR A 143 11.13 15.47 9.05
CA TYR A 143 11.37 15.82 10.44
C TYR A 143 12.69 16.59 10.66
N GLY A 144 13.45 16.84 9.60
CA GLY A 144 14.71 17.59 9.68
C GLY A 144 15.82 16.89 10.45
N VAL A 145 15.68 15.59 10.61
CA VAL A 145 16.60 14.73 11.33
C VAL A 145 17.82 14.43 10.46
N LEU A 146 17.59 14.34 9.15
CA LEU A 146 18.60 14.16 8.13
C LEU A 146 18.86 15.49 7.40
N ASN A 147 20.12 15.91 7.37
CA ASN A 147 20.49 17.13 6.65
C ASN A 147 20.43 16.91 5.13
N PHE A 148 19.99 17.91 4.37
CA PHE A 148 19.93 17.80 2.93
C PHE A 148 21.30 18.14 2.32
N SER A 149 22.12 17.11 2.07
CA SER A 149 23.44 17.25 1.45
C SER A 149 23.58 16.30 0.27
N TRP A 150 24.32 16.72 -0.77
CA TRP A 150 24.64 15.86 -1.93
C TRP A 150 25.34 14.56 -1.54
N ILE A 151 26.17 14.60 -0.50
CA ILE A 151 26.86 13.42 0.04
C ILE A 151 25.84 12.45 0.64
N ILE A 152 24.87 12.96 1.41
CA ILE A 152 23.82 12.14 2.01
C ILE A 152 22.92 11.52 0.93
N ILE A 153 22.57 12.26 -0.14
CA ILE A 153 21.81 11.71 -1.26
C ILE A 153 22.57 10.57 -1.93
N PHE A 154 23.88 10.73 -2.11
CA PHE A 154 24.74 9.70 -2.67
C PHE A 154 24.83 8.47 -1.75
N ASP A 155 24.97 8.67 -0.44
CA ASP A 155 25.02 7.58 0.54
C ASP A 155 23.68 6.85 0.63
N LEU A 156 22.55 7.56 0.55
CA LEU A 156 21.22 6.96 0.43
C LEU A 156 21.10 6.13 -0.86
N PHE A 157 21.66 6.59 -1.98
CA PHE A 157 21.65 5.80 -3.20
C PHE A 157 22.47 4.51 -3.04
N ILE A 158 23.66 4.58 -2.43
CA ILE A 158 24.47 3.38 -2.14
C ILE A 158 23.73 2.46 -1.16
N LEU A 159 23.13 3.02 -0.10
CA LEU A 159 22.39 2.27 0.91
C LEU A 159 21.25 1.47 0.28
N TYR A 160 20.53 2.06 -0.67
CA TYR A 160 19.48 1.38 -1.42
C TYR A 160 20.01 0.14 -2.16
N TRP A 161 21.13 0.27 -2.86
CA TRP A 161 21.76 -0.88 -3.54
C TRP A 161 22.28 -1.94 -2.58
N VAL A 162 22.81 -1.54 -1.42
CA VAL A 162 23.23 -2.48 -0.36
C VAL A 162 22.03 -3.26 0.17
N ILE A 163 20.88 -2.59 0.40
CA ILE A 163 19.65 -3.24 0.84
C ILE A 163 19.14 -4.23 -0.21
N LEU A 164 19.08 -3.83 -1.49
CA LEU A 164 18.74 -4.75 -2.58
C LEU A 164 19.69 -5.96 -2.65
N GLY A 165 20.99 -5.73 -2.48
CA GLY A 165 21.99 -6.80 -2.44
C GLY A 165 21.77 -7.76 -1.27
N LEU A 166 21.41 -7.23 -0.09
CA LEU A 166 21.09 -8.02 1.09
C LEU A 166 19.81 -8.84 0.89
N GLU A 167 18.76 -8.25 0.31
CA GLU A 167 17.51 -8.97 -0.02
C GLU A 167 17.78 -10.14 -0.98
N LEU A 168 18.58 -9.90 -2.04
CA LEU A 168 19.00 -10.96 -2.96
C LEU A 168 19.84 -12.04 -2.27
N LEU A 169 20.68 -11.65 -1.29
CA LEU A 169 21.48 -12.59 -0.51
C LEU A 169 20.58 -13.47 0.37
N ILE A 170 19.62 -12.88 1.08
CA ILE A 170 18.66 -13.61 1.93
C ILE A 170 17.87 -14.60 1.06
N ARG A 171 17.32 -14.15 -0.06
CA ARG A 171 16.56 -15.00 -1.01
C ARG A 171 17.37 -16.19 -1.55
N ARG A 172 18.70 -16.05 -1.61
CA ARG A 172 19.61 -17.13 -2.04
C ARG A 172 19.88 -18.16 -0.94
N TYR A 173 19.80 -17.79 0.34
CA TYR A 173 20.10 -18.69 1.46
C TYR A 173 18.86 -19.35 2.06
N VAL A 174 17.66 -18.82 1.84
CA VAL A 174 16.40 -19.45 2.28
C VAL A 174 16.01 -20.56 1.30
N PRO A 175 16.02 -21.85 1.71
CA PRO A 175 15.62 -22.96 0.85
C PRO A 175 14.16 -22.81 0.42
N GLU A 176 13.85 -23.19 -0.81
CA GLU A 176 12.46 -23.30 -1.24
C GLU A 176 11.87 -24.55 -0.62
N ASP A 177 10.85 -24.40 0.23
CA ASP A 177 10.11 -25.55 0.76
C ASP A 177 9.31 -26.16 -0.40
N ASP A 178 9.85 -27.22 -1.02
CA ASP A 178 9.21 -28.00 -2.10
C ASP A 178 7.95 -28.78 -1.65
N THR A 179 7.41 -28.48 -0.46
CA THR A 179 6.32 -29.20 0.21
C THR A 179 4.93 -29.01 -0.43
N SER A 180 4.83 -28.64 -1.70
CA SER A 180 3.57 -28.65 -2.47
C SER A 180 3.42 -29.88 -3.38
N SER A 181 4.21 -30.94 -3.13
CA SER A 181 4.14 -32.19 -3.90
C SER A 181 3.33 -33.32 -3.24
N GLU A 182 2.46 -33.03 -2.26
CA GLU A 182 1.73 -34.09 -1.54
C GLU A 182 0.20 -33.97 -1.63
N ASN A 183 -0.36 -34.87 -2.45
CA ASN A 183 -1.66 -35.54 -2.26
C ASN A 183 -2.95 -34.92 -2.81
N ASP A 184 -2.95 -34.41 -4.06
CA ASP A 184 -4.15 -34.42 -4.91
C ASP A 184 -4.39 -35.77 -5.61
N THR A 185 -3.79 -36.85 -5.11
CA THR A 185 -4.23 -38.23 -5.37
C THR A 185 -5.49 -38.57 -4.54
N LEU A 186 -6.52 -37.72 -4.60
CA LEU A 186 -7.91 -38.11 -4.32
C LEU A 186 -8.51 -38.69 -5.61
N SER A 187 -7.83 -39.71 -6.13
CA SER A 187 -8.39 -40.71 -7.02
C SER A 187 -8.84 -41.89 -6.15
N GLY A 188 -10.15 -42.03 -5.95
CA GLY A 188 -10.71 -43.19 -5.27
C GLY A 188 -12.09 -42.94 -4.69
N GLY A 189 -13.11 -42.80 -5.52
CA GLY A 189 -14.48 -42.70 -5.02
C GLY A 189 -15.57 -42.48 -6.06
N SER A 190 -15.52 -43.18 -7.20
CA SER A 190 -16.71 -43.38 -8.05
C SER A 190 -17.72 -44.24 -7.29
N GLY A 191 -18.55 -43.58 -6.46
CA GLY A 191 -19.76 -44.14 -5.87
C GLY A 191 -20.95 -43.40 -6.45
N VAL A 192 -21.50 -43.94 -7.53
CA VAL A 192 -22.88 -43.68 -7.96
C VAL A 192 -23.78 -43.97 -6.76
N ASP A 193 -24.51 -42.97 -6.27
CA ASP A 193 -25.88 -43.21 -5.83
C ASP A 193 -26.72 -41.94 -5.97
N SER A 194 -27.72 -42.12 -6.81
CA SER A 194 -28.87 -41.26 -7.05
C SER A 194 -29.61 -40.96 -5.75
N PHE A 195 -29.60 -39.70 -5.28
CA PHE A 195 -30.61 -39.23 -4.32
C PHE A 195 -31.10 -37.82 -4.66
N GLY A 196 -32.31 -37.79 -5.21
CA GLY A 196 -33.41 -36.92 -4.78
C GLY A 196 -33.19 -35.41 -4.80
N SER A 197 -33.75 -34.78 -5.84
CA SER A 197 -34.06 -33.35 -5.85
C SER A 197 -34.76 -32.89 -4.55
N PRO A 198 -34.22 -31.90 -3.81
CA PRO A 198 -34.99 -31.17 -2.85
C PRO A 198 -35.88 -30.17 -3.60
N SER A 199 -37.18 -30.40 -3.51
CA SER A 199 -38.23 -29.45 -3.85
C SER A 199 -37.95 -28.09 -3.21
N TYR A 200 -37.94 -27.02 -4.00
CA TYR A 200 -37.97 -25.65 -3.52
C TYR A 200 -39.31 -25.40 -2.82
N GLY A 201 -39.32 -25.58 -1.49
CA GLY A 201 -40.38 -25.09 -0.62
C GLY A 201 -40.29 -23.58 -0.49
N SER A 202 -41.42 -22.92 -0.77
CA SER A 202 -41.65 -21.49 -0.55
C SER A 202 -41.22 -21.04 0.85
N PRO A 203 -40.50 -19.91 0.98
CA PRO A 203 -40.37 -19.26 2.27
C PRO A 203 -41.71 -18.62 2.64
N THR A 204 -42.34 -19.24 3.63
CA THR A 204 -43.39 -18.65 4.46
C THR A 204 -42.87 -17.36 5.09
N SER A 205 -43.62 -16.29 4.88
CA SER A 205 -43.52 -15.02 5.59
C SER A 205 -43.73 -15.22 7.09
N SER A 206 -42.64 -15.19 7.88
CA SER A 206 -42.73 -14.97 9.32
C SER A 206 -42.59 -13.48 9.59
N SER A 207 -43.74 -12.89 9.89
CA SER A 207 -43.97 -11.61 10.55
C SER A 207 -42.99 -11.37 11.71
N PHE A 208 -42.12 -10.38 11.53
CA PHE A 208 -41.38 -9.77 12.63
C PHE A 208 -42.20 -8.56 13.10
N ASP A 209 -42.92 -8.75 14.21
CA ASP A 209 -43.66 -7.69 14.91
C ASP A 209 -42.66 -6.65 15.44
N SER A 210 -42.63 -5.49 14.79
CA SER A 210 -42.05 -4.27 15.33
C SER A 210 -43.18 -3.27 15.49
N GLN A 211 -43.70 -3.15 16.72
CA GLN A 211 -44.56 -2.06 17.14
C GLN A 211 -43.84 -0.73 16.92
N ALA A 212 -44.16 -0.05 15.82
CA ALA A 212 -43.91 1.37 15.65
C ALA A 212 -45.26 2.09 15.75
N SER A 213 -45.41 2.86 16.82
CA SER A 213 -46.49 3.82 17.02
C SER A 213 -46.54 4.79 15.84
N THR A 214 -47.73 4.95 15.27
CA THR A 214 -48.08 5.94 14.24
C THR A 214 -47.97 7.37 14.77
N PRO A 215 -47.89 8.38 13.89
CA PRO A 215 -49.15 9.01 13.50
C PRO A 215 -49.30 9.36 12.00
N SER A 216 -50.54 9.12 11.55
CA SER A 216 -51.34 9.88 10.57
C SER A 216 -50.87 10.06 9.13
N THR A 217 -51.38 9.17 8.27
CA THR A 217 -52.36 9.45 7.21
C THR A 217 -52.23 10.76 6.40
N ILE A 218 -51.79 10.67 5.14
CA ILE A 218 -52.52 11.26 4.01
C ILE A 218 -52.61 10.22 2.88
N SER A 219 -53.85 9.81 2.66
CA SER A 219 -54.36 9.02 1.55
C SER A 219 -54.31 9.82 0.25
N ASN A 220 -53.78 9.24 -0.83
CA ASN A 220 -54.27 9.56 -2.17
C ASN A 220 -54.29 8.30 -3.04
N ASN A 221 -55.52 7.86 -3.31
CA ASN A 221 -55.88 6.82 -4.26
C ASN A 221 -55.54 7.27 -5.69
N ASN A 222 -54.94 6.38 -6.48
CA ASN A 222 -55.08 6.44 -7.93
C ASN A 222 -55.13 5.00 -8.49
N PRO A 223 -56.23 4.59 -9.14
CA PRO A 223 -56.31 3.30 -9.81
C PRO A 223 -56.03 3.51 -11.30
N PHE A 224 -54.87 3.09 -11.79
CA PHE A 224 -54.69 2.88 -13.22
C PHE A 224 -53.87 1.62 -13.47
N ALA A 225 -54.55 0.66 -14.08
CA ALA A 225 -53.98 -0.50 -14.71
C ALA A 225 -53.06 -0.07 -15.86
N SER A 226 -51.95 -0.79 -16.07
CA SER A 226 -51.78 -1.66 -17.24
C SER A 226 -50.30 -1.96 -17.51
N ASN A 227 -50.09 -3.23 -17.86
CA ASN A 227 -49.09 -3.75 -18.80
C ASN A 227 -47.61 -3.80 -18.38
N ASN A 228 -47.20 -5.03 -18.06
CA ASN A 228 -45.88 -5.59 -18.37
C ASN A 228 -45.39 -5.15 -19.75
N PRO A 229 -44.08 -4.87 -19.83
CA PRO A 229 -43.24 -5.64 -20.73
C PRO A 229 -42.07 -6.27 -19.97
N THR A 230 -41.91 -7.56 -20.18
CA THR A 230 -40.69 -8.34 -19.97
C THR A 230 -39.50 -7.60 -20.57
N SER A 231 -38.72 -6.92 -19.73
CA SER A 231 -37.37 -6.49 -20.05
C SER A 231 -36.40 -7.48 -19.42
N ASN A 232 -35.86 -8.31 -20.31
CA ASN A 232 -34.76 -9.21 -20.06
C ASN A 232 -33.50 -8.34 -19.95
N THR A 233 -33.25 -7.74 -18.79
CA THR A 233 -32.00 -7.02 -18.53
C THR A 233 -30.96 -8.02 -18.08
N SER A 234 -29.90 -8.09 -18.88
CA SER A 234 -28.66 -8.80 -18.65
C SER A 234 -28.21 -8.64 -17.19
N ASN A 235 -27.84 -9.78 -16.60
CA ASN A 235 -26.87 -9.84 -15.53
C ASN A 235 -25.52 -9.39 -16.11
N ASP A 236 -25.37 -8.09 -16.34
CA ASP A 236 -24.07 -7.46 -16.48
C ASP A 236 -23.57 -7.23 -15.06
N ASP A 237 -22.87 -8.25 -14.58
CA ASP A 237 -22.04 -8.19 -13.39
C ASP A 237 -21.02 -7.06 -13.56
N PRO A 238 -21.10 -5.96 -12.79
CA PRO A 238 -20.21 -4.81 -12.94
C PRO A 238 -18.77 -5.11 -12.48
N PHE A 239 -18.45 -6.36 -12.14
CA PHE A 239 -17.12 -6.81 -11.72
C PHE A 239 -16.39 -7.68 -12.76
N LYS A 240 -16.86 -7.74 -14.02
CA LYS A 240 -16.07 -8.28 -15.13
C LYS A 240 -15.41 -7.16 -15.95
N PHE A 241 -14.29 -6.68 -15.41
CA PHE A 241 -13.23 -5.80 -15.97
C PHE A 241 -13.60 -4.76 -17.05
#